data_AF-A0A7X6XCW9-F1
#
_entry.id   AF-A0A7X6XCW9-F1
#
_cell.length_a   1.000
_cell.length_b   1.000
_cell.length_c   1.000
_cell.angle_alpha   90.00
_cell.angle_beta   90.00
_cell.angle_gamma   90.00
#
_symmetry.space_group_name_H-M   'P 1'
#
loop_
_entity.id
_entity.type
_entity.pdbx_description
1 polymer ?
#
loop_
_entity_poly.entity_id
_entity_poly.type
_entity_poly.pdbx_seq_one_letter_code
_entity_poly.pdbx_strand_id
1 'polypeptide(L)'
;DSFVKQAGFDHYFGMTEYNNPDDFDGHWGIPDEPYLQYTAKEMSKLPQPFLSSVFTLTSHYPFKIPEEYDDDFPEGNMPIHECLGYSDYALRRFFETASQQDWFYNTLFVITADHAVDGHLAEYKTAEGAFTIPILFYAPGSDLVGLDNTSIVQQTDIMPTVLSMLGVKSDFVAFGGNMFSKDSPHFAYNYYNGAYQLIEGKWLLQYMNETVTGFYNVVEDRLMKHNLVGKHLVSQTPMEQRIKALIQQYNNRLIDNKLTVQDVKRDEASSIYLSRIESAIN
;
A
#
# COMPACT_ATOMS: atom_id res chain seq x y z
N ASP A 1 12.10 10.76 -9.46
CA ASP A 1 11.77 11.70 -10.57
C ASP A 1 11.24 11.00 -11.83
N SER A 2 12.07 10.19 -12.52
CA SER A 2 11.70 9.64 -13.84
C SER A 2 10.43 8.77 -13.83
N PHE A 3 10.26 7.90 -12.83
CA PHE A 3 9.06 7.08 -12.70
C PHE A 3 7.83 7.92 -12.37
N VAL A 4 7.92 8.85 -11.41
CA VAL A 4 6.82 9.73 -10.97
C VAL A 4 6.23 10.49 -12.15
N LYS A 5 7.08 11.05 -13.01
CA LYS A 5 6.66 11.72 -14.25
C LYS A 5 5.98 10.76 -15.24
N GLN A 6 6.51 9.54 -15.39
CA GLN A 6 5.90 8.51 -16.25
C GLN A 6 4.57 7.99 -15.71
N ALA A 7 4.39 8.00 -14.39
CA ALA A 7 3.15 7.63 -13.71
C ALA A 7 2.07 8.73 -13.78
N GLY A 8 2.39 9.89 -14.37
CA GLY A 8 1.42 10.96 -14.62
C GLY A 8 1.29 11.99 -13.50
N PHE A 9 2.21 12.03 -12.54
CA PHE A 9 2.26 13.10 -11.55
C PHE A 9 2.84 14.38 -12.17
N ASP A 10 2.15 15.50 -11.98
CA ASP A 10 2.56 16.82 -12.48
C ASP A 10 3.73 17.41 -11.69
N HIS A 11 3.78 17.11 -10.38
CA HIS A 11 4.75 17.66 -9.44
C HIS A 11 5.43 16.55 -8.63
N TYR A 12 6.71 16.76 -8.32
CA TYR A 12 7.50 15.92 -7.43
C TYR A 12 8.24 16.84 -6.46
N PHE A 13 8.16 16.53 -5.17
CA PHE A 13 8.73 17.34 -4.11
C PHE A 13 9.73 16.50 -3.30
N GLY A 14 11.00 16.49 -3.70
CA GLY A 14 12.08 15.83 -2.97
C GLY A 14 12.86 16.80 -2.07
N MET A 15 14.06 16.38 -1.67
CA MET A 15 14.98 17.23 -0.88
C MET A 15 15.27 18.57 -1.57
N THR A 16 15.33 18.59 -2.91
CA THR A 16 15.58 19.81 -3.68
C THR A 16 14.46 20.83 -3.52
N GLU A 17 13.19 20.41 -3.60
CA GLU A 17 12.03 21.28 -3.43
C GLU A 17 11.76 21.63 -1.96
N TYR A 18 12.11 20.73 -1.04
CA TYR A 18 12.07 20.99 0.40
C TYR A 18 13.03 22.14 0.78
N ASN A 19 14.21 22.18 0.15
CA ASN A 19 15.17 23.28 0.18
C ASN A 19 15.60 23.74 1.59
N ASN A 20 15.71 22.80 2.53
CA ASN A 20 16.39 23.00 3.80
C ASN A 20 17.35 21.84 4.07
N PRO A 21 18.62 21.94 3.64
CA PRO A 21 19.58 20.84 3.76
C PRO A 21 19.98 20.55 5.22
N ASP A 22 19.74 21.47 6.16
CA ASP A 22 20.07 21.29 7.57
C ASP A 22 19.20 20.22 8.24
N ASP A 23 18.01 19.93 7.68
CA ASP A 23 17.12 18.87 8.17
C ASP A 23 17.46 17.49 7.59
N PHE A 24 18.54 17.35 6.80
CA PHE A 24 18.94 16.05 6.28
C PHE A 24 19.52 15.17 7.40
N ASP A 25 18.97 13.96 7.56
CA ASP A 25 19.35 12.99 8.59
C ASP A 25 20.74 12.34 8.38
N GLY A 26 21.43 12.68 7.28
CA GLY A 26 22.72 12.11 6.90
C GLY A 26 22.64 10.73 6.24
N HIS A 27 21.44 10.15 6.07
CA HIS A 27 21.22 8.78 5.63
C HIS A 27 20.15 8.67 4.54
N TRP A 28 18.88 8.91 4.88
CA TRP A 28 17.74 8.69 3.99
C TRP A 28 17.14 9.96 3.42
N GLY A 29 17.06 11.03 4.20
CA GLY A 29 16.33 12.22 3.78
C GLY A 29 15.93 13.12 4.93
N ILE A 30 14.77 13.74 4.78
CA ILE A 30 14.19 14.63 5.79
C ILE A 30 13.35 13.78 6.75
N PRO A 31 13.49 13.96 8.08
CA PRO A 31 12.65 13.29 9.06
C PRO A 31 11.14 13.51 8.81
N ASP A 32 10.33 12.53 9.20
CA ASP A 32 8.90 12.49 8.86
C ASP A 32 8.13 13.73 9.34
N GLU A 33 8.38 14.26 10.55
CA GLU A 33 7.61 15.40 11.08
C GLU A 33 7.77 16.65 10.23
N PRO A 34 8.99 17.21 10.03
CA PRO A 34 9.16 18.43 9.24
C PRO A 34 8.75 18.23 7.78
N TYR A 35 8.99 17.05 7.21
CA TYR A 35 8.59 16.77 5.83
C TYR A 35 7.07 16.70 5.66
N LEU A 36 6.34 16.07 6.59
CA LEU A 36 4.88 16.04 6.56
C LEU A 36 4.27 17.44 6.79
N GLN A 37 4.89 18.30 7.61
CA GLN A 37 4.47 19.70 7.73
C GLN A 37 4.65 20.46 6.42
N TYR A 38 5.75 20.20 5.70
CA TYR A 38 5.97 20.74 4.37
C TYR A 38 4.92 20.20 3.37
N THR A 39 4.65 18.89 3.36
CA THR A 39 3.64 18.26 2.51
C THR A 39 2.27 18.92 2.67
N ALA A 40 1.79 19.11 3.90
CA ALA A 40 0.50 19.75 4.15
C ALA A 40 0.42 21.18 3.57
N LYS A 41 1.53 21.94 3.65
CA LYS A 41 1.61 23.30 3.09
C LYS A 41 1.62 23.30 1.56
N GLU A 42 2.33 22.36 0.93
CA GLU A 42 2.34 22.25 -0.54
C GLU A 42 0.98 21.78 -1.08
N MET A 43 0.32 20.83 -0.41
CA MET A 43 -1.03 20.39 -0.77
C MET A 43 -2.03 21.55 -0.80
N SER A 44 -1.95 22.50 0.14
CA SER A 44 -2.82 23.69 0.16
C SER A 44 -2.62 24.65 -1.02
N LYS A 45 -1.55 24.50 -1.81
CA LYS A 45 -1.31 25.30 -3.01
C LYS A 45 -1.81 24.63 -4.29
N LEU A 46 -2.18 23.35 -4.21
CA LEU A 46 -2.63 22.59 -5.38
C LEU A 46 -4.06 22.99 -5.78
N PRO A 47 -4.37 23.08 -7.09
CA PRO A 47 -5.74 23.19 -7.53
C PRO A 47 -6.52 21.92 -7.15
N GLN A 48 -7.77 22.09 -6.69
CA GLN A 48 -8.66 20.97 -6.39
C GLN A 48 -9.51 20.61 -7.62
N PRO A 49 -9.80 19.31 -7.86
CA PRO A 49 -9.36 18.15 -7.09
C PRO A 49 -7.89 17.79 -7.36
N PHE A 50 -7.23 17.16 -6.39
CA PHE A 50 -5.85 16.67 -6.53
C PHE A 50 -5.69 15.24 -6.01
N LEU A 51 -4.63 14.57 -6.48
CA LEU A 51 -4.08 13.34 -5.91
C LEU A 51 -2.70 13.66 -5.37
N SER A 52 -2.45 13.34 -4.10
CA SER A 52 -1.13 13.45 -3.48
C SER A 52 -0.70 12.10 -2.93
N SER A 53 0.58 11.79 -3.04
CA SER A 53 1.20 10.62 -2.44
C SER A 53 2.47 11.06 -1.73
N VAL A 54 2.64 10.61 -0.49
CA VAL A 54 3.77 10.94 0.37
C VAL A 54 4.40 9.64 0.89
N PHE A 55 5.73 9.61 0.90
CA PHE A 55 6.52 8.50 1.42
C PHE A 55 7.26 9.01 2.66
N THR A 56 6.98 8.39 3.80
CA THR A 56 7.75 8.56 5.04
C THR A 56 9.05 7.75 4.97
N LEU A 57 10.07 8.16 5.73
CA LEU A 57 11.42 7.58 5.64
C LEU A 57 12.03 7.25 7.01
N THR A 58 11.59 7.88 8.11
CA THR A 58 12.29 7.77 9.41
C THR A 58 12.36 6.34 9.95
N SER A 59 11.38 5.49 9.63
CA SER A 59 11.35 4.09 10.05
C SER A 59 12.29 3.16 9.27
N HIS A 60 13.29 3.67 8.53
CA HIS A 60 14.33 2.85 7.89
C HIS A 60 15.58 2.68 8.77
N TYR A 61 16.28 1.55 8.59
CA TYR A 61 17.59 1.32 9.20
C TYR A 61 18.57 2.45 8.85
N PRO A 62 19.27 3.11 9.79
CA PRO A 62 19.65 2.62 11.11
C PRO A 62 18.64 2.85 12.25
N PHE A 63 17.39 3.22 11.96
CA PHE A 63 16.35 3.51 12.94
C PHE A 63 16.78 4.64 13.88
N LYS A 64 17.02 5.81 13.30
CA LYS A 64 17.38 7.02 14.02
C LYS A 64 16.27 8.04 13.91
N ILE A 65 15.93 8.66 15.04
CA ILE A 65 15.08 9.84 15.13
C ILE A 65 15.96 11.09 15.33
N PRO A 66 15.43 12.30 15.12
CA PRO A 66 16.18 13.52 15.40
C PRO A 66 16.51 13.65 16.89
N GLU A 67 17.72 14.13 17.22
CA GLU A 67 18.25 14.17 18.60
C GLU A 67 17.37 14.99 19.55
N GLU A 68 16.63 15.99 19.05
CA GLU A 68 15.71 16.78 19.88
C GLU A 68 14.50 16.00 20.41
N TYR A 69 14.26 14.79 19.89
CA TYR A 69 13.22 13.87 20.32
C TYR A 69 13.78 12.63 21.04
N ASP A 70 15.08 12.61 21.36
CA ASP A 70 15.67 11.54 22.17
C ASP A 70 14.88 11.38 23.48
N ASP A 71 14.59 10.13 23.87
CA ASP A 71 13.80 9.75 25.05
C ASP A 71 12.30 10.14 25.05
N ASP A 72 11.78 10.77 23.99
CA ASP A 72 10.34 11.11 23.90
C ASP A 72 9.46 9.90 23.53
N PHE A 73 10.05 8.86 22.95
CA PHE A 73 9.36 7.67 22.47
C PHE A 73 9.87 6.38 23.12
N PRO A 74 9.00 5.40 23.40
CA PRO A 74 9.43 4.15 23.99
C PRO A 74 10.20 3.29 22.97
N GLU A 75 11.42 2.85 23.32
CA GLU A 75 12.25 1.95 22.50
C GLU A 75 11.60 0.59 22.18
N GLY A 76 10.69 0.12 23.04
CA GLY A 76 10.01 -1.17 22.88
C GLY A 76 10.97 -2.38 22.82
N ASN A 77 10.57 -3.45 22.12
CA ASN A 77 11.37 -4.68 22.01
C ASN A 77 12.31 -4.74 20.79
N MET A 78 12.29 -3.73 19.92
CA MET A 78 13.01 -3.71 18.64
C MET A 78 13.38 -2.26 18.32
N PRO A 79 14.57 -1.98 17.76
CA PRO A 79 15.01 -0.60 17.48
C PRO A 79 14.01 0.23 16.66
N ILE A 80 13.25 -0.41 15.76
CA ILE A 80 12.26 0.27 14.95
C ILE A 80 11.08 0.84 15.76
N HIS A 81 10.77 0.33 16.96
CA HIS A 81 9.57 0.78 17.68
C HIS A 81 9.65 2.25 18.13
N GLU A 82 10.85 2.73 18.48
CA GLU A 82 11.06 4.15 18.79
C GLU A 82 10.76 5.02 17.57
N CYS A 83 11.31 4.64 16.41
CA CYS A 83 11.03 5.31 15.13
C CYS A 83 9.56 5.27 14.77
N LEU A 84 8.85 4.15 15.02
CA LEU A 84 7.41 4.07 14.79
C LEU A 84 6.64 5.03 15.71
N GLY A 85 7.09 5.22 16.95
CA GLY A 85 6.55 6.24 17.85
C GLY A 85 6.72 7.65 17.29
N TYR A 86 7.90 7.96 16.76
CA TYR A 86 8.15 9.24 16.08
C TYR A 86 7.32 9.42 14.81
N SER A 87 7.22 8.40 13.94
CA SER A 87 6.42 8.46 12.73
C SER A 87 4.91 8.59 13.03
N ASP A 88 4.41 7.95 14.09
CA ASP A 88 3.03 8.14 14.57
C ASP A 88 2.81 9.57 15.09
N TYR A 89 3.76 10.11 15.86
CA TYR A 89 3.75 11.51 16.26
C TYR A 89 3.75 12.46 15.06
N ALA A 90 4.62 12.24 14.09
CA ALA A 90 4.69 13.03 12.85
C ALA A 90 3.36 13.00 12.09
N LEU A 91 2.74 11.82 11.98
CA LEU A 91 1.43 11.65 11.34
C LEU A 91 0.32 12.37 12.12
N ARG A 92 0.35 12.31 13.46
CA ARG A 92 -0.56 13.10 14.30
C ARG A 92 -0.40 14.60 14.04
N ARG A 93 0.83 15.11 14.03
CA ARG A 93 1.12 16.52 13.73
C ARG A 93 0.65 16.91 12.32
N PHE A 94 0.79 16.01 11.35
CA PHE A 94 0.23 16.19 10.01
C PHE A 94 -1.29 16.39 10.07
N PHE A 95 -2.03 15.52 10.75
CA PHE A 95 -3.48 15.64 10.86
C PHE A 95 -3.93 16.87 11.66
N GLU A 96 -3.19 17.29 12.69
CA GLU A 96 -3.44 18.54 13.40
C GLU A 96 -3.35 19.76 12.47
N THR A 97 -2.34 19.80 11.58
CA THR A 97 -2.19 20.85 10.56
C THR A 97 -3.20 20.72 9.43
N ALA A 98 -3.38 19.50 8.90
CA ALA A 98 -4.27 19.20 7.79
C ALA A 98 -5.72 19.53 8.14
N SER A 99 -6.17 19.23 9.37
CA SER A 99 -7.54 19.52 9.82
C SER A 99 -7.95 20.99 9.79
N GLN A 100 -6.98 21.89 9.68
CA GLN A 100 -7.19 23.34 9.58
C GLN A 100 -7.22 23.83 8.13
N GLN A 101 -6.97 22.96 7.14
CA GLN A 101 -6.92 23.33 5.73
C GLN A 101 -8.30 23.13 5.05
N ASP A 102 -8.60 23.97 4.07
CA ASP A 102 -9.89 23.95 3.35
C ASP A 102 -10.16 22.64 2.60
N TRP A 103 -9.12 21.91 2.19
CA TRP A 103 -9.25 20.63 1.47
C TRP A 103 -9.57 19.44 2.38
N PHE A 104 -9.37 19.55 3.69
CA PHE A 104 -9.39 18.41 4.62
C PHE A 104 -10.69 17.60 4.60
N TYR A 105 -11.83 18.28 4.75
CA TYR A 105 -13.14 17.62 4.85
C TYR A 105 -13.60 16.99 3.52
N ASN A 106 -12.94 17.32 2.41
CA ASN A 106 -13.22 16.75 1.10
C ASN A 106 -12.05 15.87 0.60
N THR A 107 -11.31 15.24 1.52
CA THR A 107 -10.16 14.39 1.21
C THR A 107 -10.36 12.98 1.73
N LEU A 108 -10.10 11.99 0.87
CA LEU A 108 -9.91 10.60 1.28
C LEU A 108 -8.42 10.37 1.54
N PHE A 109 -8.08 10.05 2.78
CA PHE A 109 -6.75 9.61 3.17
C PHE A 109 -6.67 8.08 3.11
N VAL A 110 -5.64 7.56 2.46
CA VAL A 110 -5.27 6.15 2.51
C VAL A 110 -3.90 6.04 3.16
N ILE A 111 -3.83 5.35 4.29
CA ILE A 111 -2.60 5.18 5.08
C ILE A 111 -2.21 3.70 5.00
N THR A 112 -1.01 3.41 4.50
CA THR A 112 -0.50 2.05 4.34
C THR A 112 1.02 2.06 4.51
N ALA A 113 1.60 0.89 4.76
CA ALA A 113 3.04 0.68 4.58
C ALA A 113 3.33 0.22 3.15
N ASP A 114 4.56 0.44 2.67
CA ASP A 114 5.07 -0.10 1.41
C ASP A 114 5.46 -1.58 1.54
N HIS A 115 6.00 -1.97 2.69
CA HIS A 115 6.24 -3.36 3.08
C HIS A 115 6.25 -3.55 4.61
N ALA A 116 6.24 -4.81 5.05
CA ALA A 116 6.46 -5.13 6.47
C ALA A 116 7.97 -5.23 6.76
N VAL A 117 8.34 -5.06 8.02
CA VAL A 117 9.67 -5.43 8.53
C VAL A 117 9.54 -6.67 9.41
N ASP A 118 10.67 -7.31 9.74
CA ASP A 118 10.69 -8.40 10.71
C ASP A 118 10.02 -7.95 12.01
N GLY A 119 8.89 -8.56 12.36
CA GLY A 119 8.15 -8.23 13.56
C GLY A 119 8.71 -8.92 14.81
N HIS A 120 8.34 -8.40 15.98
CA HIS A 120 8.73 -8.99 17.26
C HIS A 120 8.09 -10.39 17.48
N LEU A 121 6.82 -10.53 17.10
CA LEU A 121 6.06 -11.78 17.27
C LEU A 121 6.48 -12.83 16.23
N ALA A 122 6.45 -14.11 16.64
CA ALA A 122 6.88 -15.22 15.79
C ALA A 122 6.01 -15.37 14.52
N GLU A 123 4.72 -15.04 14.59
CA GLU A 123 3.81 -15.10 13.43
C GLU A 123 4.20 -14.11 12.32
N TYR A 124 4.74 -12.94 12.66
CA TYR A 124 5.24 -11.96 11.69
C TYR A 124 6.54 -12.39 10.99
N LYS A 125 7.16 -13.47 11.45
CA LYS A 125 8.36 -14.07 10.81
C LYS A 125 8.00 -15.23 9.88
N THR A 126 6.71 -15.54 9.74
CA THR A 126 6.24 -16.55 8.79
C THR A 126 6.13 -15.95 7.39
N ALA A 127 5.94 -16.81 6.39
CA ALA A 127 5.78 -16.36 5.01
C ALA A 127 4.51 -15.53 4.79
N GLU A 128 3.45 -15.73 5.59
CA GLU A 128 2.28 -14.84 5.58
C GLU A 128 2.60 -13.52 6.29
N GLY A 129 3.12 -13.62 7.52
CA GLY A 129 3.37 -12.47 8.38
C GLY A 129 4.35 -11.45 7.80
N ALA A 130 5.31 -11.90 6.99
CA ALA A 130 6.27 -11.05 6.29
C ALA A 130 5.65 -10.07 5.28
N PHE A 131 4.36 -10.19 4.96
CA PHE A 131 3.62 -9.27 4.07
C PHE A 131 2.43 -8.60 4.76
N THR A 132 2.27 -8.79 6.06
CA THR A 132 1.16 -8.18 6.80
C THR A 132 1.48 -6.73 7.08
N ILE A 133 0.69 -5.83 6.48
CA ILE A 133 0.81 -4.38 6.63
C ILE A 133 -0.54 -3.76 6.98
N PRO A 134 -0.56 -2.55 7.58
CA PRO A 134 -1.80 -1.82 7.76
C PRO A 134 -2.30 -1.24 6.42
N ILE A 135 -3.62 -1.22 6.22
CA ILE A 135 -4.29 -0.41 5.20
C ILE A 135 -5.48 0.27 5.90
N LEU A 136 -5.46 1.60 5.96
CA LEU A 136 -6.50 2.40 6.60
C LEU A 136 -7.08 3.39 5.59
N PHE A 137 -8.41 3.46 5.55
CA PHE A 137 -9.15 4.47 4.81
C PHE A 137 -9.76 5.44 5.83
N TYR A 138 -9.47 6.73 5.67
CA TYR A 138 -9.99 7.77 6.53
C TYR A 138 -10.53 8.92 5.68
N ALA A 139 -11.81 9.23 5.82
CA ALA A 139 -12.44 10.38 5.19
C ALA A 139 -13.22 11.15 6.26
N PRO A 140 -12.83 12.40 6.59
CA PRO A 140 -13.50 13.18 7.63
C PRO A 140 -15.00 13.34 7.35
N GLY A 141 -15.83 13.03 8.35
CA GLY A 141 -17.29 13.12 8.22
C GLY A 141 -17.96 11.99 7.44
N SER A 142 -17.22 10.96 7.01
CA SER A 142 -17.79 9.74 6.43
C SER A 142 -18.31 8.77 7.50
N ASP A 143 -19.13 7.82 7.07
CA ASP A 143 -19.60 6.70 7.90
C ASP A 143 -18.57 5.54 8.01
N LEU A 144 -17.32 5.76 7.55
CA LEU A 144 -16.27 4.77 7.69
C LEU A 144 -15.86 4.64 9.16
N VAL A 145 -16.34 3.57 9.79
CA VAL A 145 -16.01 3.21 11.16
C VAL A 145 -15.83 1.71 11.28
N GLY A 146 -14.84 1.29 12.07
CA GLY A 146 -14.63 -0.12 12.42
C GLY A 146 -13.26 -0.66 12.07
N LEU A 147 -13.10 -1.95 12.35
CA LEU A 147 -11.92 -2.75 12.05
C LEU A 147 -12.41 -4.03 11.39
N ASP A 148 -11.91 -4.34 10.20
CA ASP A 148 -12.07 -5.65 9.59
C ASP A 148 -10.75 -6.42 9.72
N ASN A 149 -10.78 -7.51 10.47
CA ASN A 149 -9.65 -8.43 10.64
C ASN A 149 -9.97 -9.82 10.10
N THR A 150 -10.99 -9.92 9.25
CA THR A 150 -11.52 -11.17 8.69
C THR A 150 -11.35 -11.26 7.18
N SER A 151 -11.38 -10.12 6.48
CA SER A 151 -11.18 -10.04 5.04
C SER A 151 -9.70 -10.10 4.67
N ILE A 152 -9.38 -10.84 3.61
CA ILE A 152 -8.03 -10.86 3.02
C ILE A 152 -7.98 -9.78 1.94
N VAL A 153 -7.15 -8.77 2.18
CA VAL A 153 -6.94 -7.63 1.28
C VAL A 153 -5.45 -7.48 0.98
N GLN A 154 -5.12 -6.76 -0.09
CA GLN A 154 -3.77 -6.51 -0.56
C GLN A 154 -3.61 -5.06 -1.05
N GLN A 155 -2.37 -4.55 -1.14
CA GLN A 155 -2.11 -3.19 -1.60
C GLN A 155 -2.73 -2.87 -2.97
N THR A 156 -2.76 -3.85 -3.88
CA THR A 156 -3.32 -3.67 -5.23
C THR A 156 -4.84 -3.49 -5.24
N ASP A 157 -5.52 -3.71 -4.12
CA ASP A 157 -6.94 -3.40 -3.91
C ASP A 157 -7.17 -1.90 -3.64
N ILE A 158 -6.14 -1.13 -3.26
CA ILE A 158 -6.28 0.29 -2.91
C ILE A 158 -6.83 1.09 -4.10
N MET A 159 -6.21 0.98 -5.27
CA MET A 159 -6.62 1.72 -6.47
C MET A 159 -8.08 1.45 -6.88
N PRO A 160 -8.52 0.19 -7.10
CA PRO A 160 -9.93 -0.08 -7.43
C PRO A 160 -10.91 0.34 -6.33
N THR A 161 -10.51 0.25 -5.06
CA THR A 161 -11.34 0.72 -3.94
C THR A 161 -11.52 2.23 -3.96
N VAL A 162 -10.42 3.00 -4.09
CA VAL A 162 -10.45 4.46 -4.18
C VAL A 162 -11.28 4.92 -5.38
N LEU A 163 -11.07 4.34 -6.56
CA LEU A 163 -11.85 4.67 -7.76
C LEU A 163 -13.35 4.38 -7.56
N SER A 164 -13.68 3.27 -6.90
CA SER A 164 -15.07 2.95 -6.55
C SER A 164 -15.68 3.94 -5.57
N MET A 165 -14.94 4.38 -4.54
CA MET A 165 -15.42 5.35 -3.55
C MET A 165 -15.64 6.73 -4.16
N LEU A 166 -14.79 7.13 -5.12
CA LEU A 166 -14.92 8.37 -5.87
C LEU A 166 -15.99 8.30 -6.99
N GLY A 167 -16.65 7.15 -7.16
CA GLY A 167 -17.69 6.97 -8.19
C GLY A 167 -17.16 6.99 -9.63
N VAL A 168 -15.85 6.79 -9.83
CA VAL A 168 -15.21 6.82 -11.15
C VAL A 168 -15.71 5.65 -11.99
N LYS A 169 -16.42 5.95 -13.08
CA LYS A 169 -16.90 4.96 -14.05
C LYS A 169 -15.97 4.90 -15.25
N SER A 170 -14.88 4.15 -15.12
CA SER A 170 -13.95 3.89 -16.21
C SER A 170 -13.52 2.43 -16.21
N ASP A 171 -13.22 1.91 -17.38
CA ASP A 171 -12.49 0.66 -17.49
C ASP A 171 -11.02 0.90 -17.10
N PHE A 172 -10.46 0.00 -16.32
CA PHE A 172 -9.04 -0.01 -15.95
C PHE A 172 -8.54 -1.45 -15.82
N VAL A 173 -7.23 -1.63 -15.84
CA VAL A 173 -6.59 -2.91 -15.51
C VAL A 173 -6.16 -2.86 -14.05
N ALA A 174 -6.62 -3.82 -13.26
CA ALA A 174 -6.20 -3.99 -11.86
C ALA A 174 -5.87 -5.46 -11.58
N PHE A 175 -4.95 -5.67 -10.64
CA PHE A 175 -4.62 -6.98 -10.08
C PHE A 175 -5.24 -7.20 -8.68
N GLY A 176 -6.04 -6.24 -8.23
CA GLY A 176 -6.86 -6.30 -7.02
C GLY A 176 -8.32 -5.95 -7.32
N GLY A 177 -9.16 -5.95 -6.29
CA GLY A 177 -10.59 -5.63 -6.35
C GLY A 177 -10.99 -4.53 -5.37
N ASN A 178 -12.26 -4.14 -5.38
CA ASN A 178 -12.79 -3.24 -4.36
C ASN A 178 -12.90 -4.00 -3.02
N MET A 179 -12.09 -3.63 -2.03
CA MET A 179 -12.04 -4.29 -0.73
C MET A 179 -13.31 -4.12 0.11
N PHE A 180 -14.17 -3.14 -0.20
CA PHE A 180 -15.47 -2.97 0.47
C PHE A 180 -16.60 -3.75 -0.20
N SER A 181 -16.35 -4.33 -1.38
CA SER A 181 -17.34 -5.14 -2.09
C SER A 181 -17.36 -6.57 -1.58
N LYS A 182 -18.54 -7.07 -1.22
CA LYS A 182 -18.75 -8.49 -0.90
C LYS A 182 -18.76 -9.39 -2.13
N ASP A 183 -18.96 -8.79 -3.30
CA ASP A 183 -19.03 -9.50 -4.58
C ASP A 183 -17.65 -9.62 -5.25
N SER A 184 -16.64 -8.89 -4.74
CA SER A 184 -15.25 -9.00 -5.19
C SER A 184 -14.54 -10.16 -4.50
N PRO A 185 -13.63 -10.88 -5.18
CA PRO A 185 -12.84 -11.92 -4.54
C PRO A 185 -11.84 -11.30 -3.55
N HIS A 186 -11.79 -11.84 -2.33
CA HIS A 186 -10.88 -11.43 -1.27
C HIS A 186 -9.71 -12.41 -1.19
N PHE A 187 -8.55 -11.98 -1.68
CA PHE A 187 -7.32 -12.78 -1.69
C PHE A 187 -6.11 -11.84 -1.69
N ALA A 188 -4.96 -12.37 -1.30
CA ALA A 188 -3.68 -11.69 -1.44
C ALA A 188 -2.72 -12.58 -2.22
N TYR A 189 -1.94 -12.00 -3.13
CA TYR A 189 -0.86 -12.72 -3.80
C TYR A 189 0.44 -11.94 -3.69
N ASN A 190 1.55 -12.64 -3.50
CA ASN A 190 2.86 -12.04 -3.37
C ASN A 190 3.96 -13.02 -3.82
N TYR A 191 5.22 -12.57 -3.76
CA TYR A 191 6.38 -13.39 -4.08
C TYR A 191 7.37 -13.37 -2.92
N TYR A 192 7.68 -14.54 -2.38
CA TYR A 192 8.49 -14.70 -1.18
C TYR A 192 9.48 -15.85 -1.34
N ASN A 193 10.76 -15.58 -1.11
CA ASN A 193 11.83 -16.59 -1.08
C ASN A 193 11.79 -17.57 -2.27
N GLY A 194 11.53 -17.07 -3.48
CA GLY A 194 11.49 -17.89 -4.70
C GLY A 194 10.13 -18.50 -5.04
N ALA A 195 9.12 -18.33 -4.19
CA ALA A 195 7.78 -18.88 -4.38
C ALA A 195 6.73 -17.79 -4.56
N TYR A 196 5.79 -18.01 -5.47
CA TYR A 196 4.54 -17.24 -5.48
C TYR A 196 3.64 -17.75 -4.36
N GLN A 197 3.06 -16.83 -3.60
CA GLN A 197 2.07 -17.15 -2.56
C GLN A 197 0.69 -16.66 -2.97
N LEU A 198 -0.33 -17.45 -2.63
CA LEU A 198 -1.73 -17.06 -2.71
C LEU A 198 -2.39 -17.34 -1.36
N ILE A 199 -2.94 -16.31 -0.73
CA ILE A 199 -3.76 -16.40 0.48
C ILE A 199 -5.22 -16.19 0.08
N GLU A 200 -6.08 -17.16 0.39
CA GLU A 200 -7.52 -17.08 0.14
C GLU A 200 -8.29 -17.83 1.24
N GLY A 201 -9.23 -17.11 1.86
CA GLY A 201 -9.95 -17.63 3.03
C GLY A 201 -8.97 -18.00 4.15
N LYS A 202 -8.99 -19.26 4.59
CA LYS A 202 -8.07 -19.76 5.63
C LYS A 202 -6.78 -20.39 5.11
N TRP A 203 -6.59 -20.41 3.79
CA TRP A 203 -5.51 -21.16 3.15
C TRP A 203 -4.43 -20.24 2.61
N LEU A 204 -3.18 -20.69 2.74
CA LEU A 204 -2.04 -20.15 2.03
C LEU A 204 -1.42 -21.26 1.17
N LEU A 205 -1.27 -20.98 -0.12
CA LEU A 205 -0.60 -21.84 -1.09
C LEU A 205 0.73 -21.22 -1.53
N GLN A 206 1.80 -22.03 -1.57
CA GLN A 206 3.10 -21.65 -2.12
C GLN A 206 3.38 -22.46 -3.39
N TYR A 207 3.72 -21.76 -4.47
CA TYR A 207 3.97 -22.34 -5.80
C TYR A 207 5.35 -21.93 -6.30
N MET A 208 6.19 -22.93 -6.58
CA MET A 208 7.57 -22.74 -7.01
C MET A 208 7.95 -23.84 -8.00
N ASN A 209 8.67 -23.48 -9.07
CA ASN A 209 9.17 -24.42 -10.08
C ASN A 209 8.08 -25.39 -10.59
N GLU A 210 6.94 -24.82 -10.98
CA GLU A 210 5.78 -25.55 -11.51
C GLU A 210 5.07 -26.50 -10.54
N THR A 211 5.40 -26.44 -9.25
CA THR A 211 4.86 -27.35 -8.23
C THR A 211 4.33 -26.59 -7.03
N VAL A 212 3.31 -27.14 -6.38
CA VAL A 212 2.85 -26.66 -5.07
C VAL A 212 3.80 -27.19 -4.00
N THR A 213 4.57 -26.30 -3.40
CA THR A 213 5.59 -26.65 -2.38
C THR A 213 5.09 -26.46 -0.96
N GLY A 214 4.05 -25.63 -0.76
CA GLY A 214 3.45 -25.36 0.54
C GLY A 214 1.94 -25.18 0.46
N PHE A 215 1.23 -25.73 1.44
CA PHE A 215 -0.20 -25.50 1.63
C PHE A 215 -0.52 -25.52 3.11
N TYR A 216 -1.01 -24.42 3.67
CA TYR A 216 -1.14 -24.22 5.13
C TYR A 216 -2.51 -23.63 5.47
N ASN A 217 -3.05 -24.03 6.63
CA ASN A 217 -4.22 -23.37 7.21
C ASN A 217 -3.74 -22.25 8.15
N VAL A 218 -3.70 -21.01 7.67
CA VAL A 218 -3.10 -19.88 8.41
C VAL A 218 -3.95 -19.38 9.58
N VAL A 219 -5.23 -19.77 9.63
CA VAL A 219 -6.11 -19.44 10.76
C VAL A 219 -5.87 -20.38 11.94
N GLU A 220 -5.76 -21.68 11.68
CA GLU A 220 -5.57 -22.71 12.72
C GLU A 220 -4.08 -22.96 13.05
N ASP A 221 -3.18 -22.68 12.11
CA ASP A 221 -1.73 -22.83 12.24
C ASP A 221 -1.00 -21.56 11.78
N ARG A 222 -1.15 -20.49 12.57
CA ARG A 222 -0.52 -19.17 12.34
C ARG A 222 1.00 -19.21 12.22
N LEU A 223 1.65 -20.24 12.76
CA LEU A 223 3.10 -20.41 12.67
C LEU A 223 3.52 -21.22 11.43
N MET A 224 2.55 -21.65 10.61
CA MET A 224 2.74 -22.40 9.37
C MET A 224 3.63 -23.65 9.55
N LYS A 225 3.46 -24.37 10.66
CA LYS A 225 4.31 -25.51 11.02
C LYS A 225 3.94 -26.80 10.29
N HIS A 226 2.69 -26.92 9.84
CA HIS A 226 2.16 -28.14 9.25
C HIS A 226 1.87 -27.95 7.78
N ASN A 227 2.75 -28.46 6.92
CA ASN A 227 2.51 -28.47 5.48
C ASN A 227 1.48 -29.56 5.13
N LEU A 228 0.43 -29.16 4.41
CA LEU A 228 -0.74 -29.95 4.07
C LEU A 228 -0.87 -30.21 2.56
N VAL A 229 0.19 -30.00 1.79
CA VAL A 229 0.24 -30.34 0.35
C VAL A 229 -0.31 -31.74 0.11
N GLY A 230 -1.24 -31.87 -0.84
CA GLY A 230 -1.87 -33.12 -1.23
C GLY A 230 -2.92 -33.67 -0.25
N LYS A 231 -3.09 -33.07 0.93
CA LYS A 231 -4.03 -33.54 1.96
C LYS A 231 -5.43 -32.91 1.84
N HIS A 232 -5.54 -31.74 1.21
CA HIS A 232 -6.79 -30.99 1.03
C HIS A 232 -7.00 -30.57 -0.43
N LEU A 233 -6.97 -31.54 -1.36
CA LEU A 233 -7.04 -31.29 -2.81
C LEU A 233 -8.26 -30.47 -3.24
N VAL A 234 -9.41 -30.61 -2.55
CA VAL A 234 -10.63 -29.84 -2.85
C VAL A 234 -10.40 -28.33 -2.75
N SER A 235 -9.58 -27.86 -1.80
CA SER A 235 -9.21 -26.45 -1.64
C SER A 235 -7.93 -26.09 -2.39
N GLN A 236 -6.95 -27.00 -2.42
CA GLN A 236 -5.66 -26.76 -3.06
C GLN A 236 -5.77 -26.60 -4.58
N THR A 237 -6.50 -27.47 -5.26
CA THR A 237 -6.52 -27.49 -6.73
C THR A 237 -7.07 -26.19 -7.35
N PRO A 238 -8.19 -25.61 -6.87
CA PRO A 238 -8.66 -24.31 -7.36
C PRO A 238 -7.66 -23.17 -7.11
N MET A 239 -7.01 -23.14 -5.94
CA MET A 239 -5.99 -22.13 -5.62
C MET A 239 -4.75 -22.27 -6.52
N GLU A 240 -4.32 -23.49 -6.81
CA GLU A 240 -3.22 -23.75 -7.75
C GLU A 240 -3.55 -23.27 -9.16
N GLN A 241 -4.78 -23.49 -9.63
CA GLN A 241 -5.24 -22.97 -10.92
C GLN A 241 -5.25 -21.44 -10.93
N ARG A 242 -5.73 -20.82 -9.85
CA ARG A 242 -5.77 -19.36 -9.73
C ARG A 242 -4.39 -18.73 -9.73
N ILE A 243 -3.45 -19.25 -8.94
CA ILE A 243 -2.10 -18.67 -8.88
C ILE A 243 -1.39 -18.78 -10.25
N LYS A 244 -1.55 -19.89 -10.96
CA LYS A 244 -1.06 -20.05 -12.34
C LYS A 244 -1.67 -19.02 -13.28
N ALA A 245 -2.98 -18.79 -13.18
CA ALA A 245 -3.68 -17.79 -13.98
C ALA A 245 -3.20 -16.35 -13.68
N LEU A 246 -3.00 -16.00 -12.40
CA LEU A 246 -2.46 -14.70 -11.99
C LEU A 246 -1.05 -14.47 -12.56
N ILE A 247 -0.15 -15.44 -12.40
CA ILE A 247 1.22 -15.39 -12.94
C ILE A 247 1.18 -15.22 -14.47
N GLN A 248 0.36 -16.01 -15.15
CA GLN A 248 0.23 -15.93 -16.60
C GLN A 248 -0.32 -14.57 -17.06
N GLN A 249 -1.37 -14.05 -16.41
CA GLN A 249 -1.94 -12.75 -16.76
C GLN A 249 -0.95 -11.62 -16.54
N TYR A 250 -0.25 -11.61 -15.40
CA TYR A 250 0.77 -10.60 -15.11
C TYR A 250 1.90 -10.63 -16.14
N ASN A 251 2.49 -11.80 -16.38
CA ASN A 251 3.61 -11.95 -17.32
C ASN A 251 3.21 -11.59 -18.74
N ASN A 252 2.06 -12.07 -19.23
CA ASN A 252 1.62 -11.78 -20.60
C ASN A 252 1.37 -10.28 -20.78
N ARG A 253 0.76 -9.61 -19.79
CA ARG A 253 0.53 -8.16 -19.86
C ARG A 253 1.83 -7.37 -19.82
N LEU A 254 2.80 -7.79 -19.01
CA LEU A 254 4.10 -7.15 -18.93
C LEU A 254 4.89 -7.30 -20.24
N ILE A 255 4.95 -8.53 -20.78
CA ILE A 255 5.66 -8.85 -22.04
C ILE A 255 5.03 -8.09 -23.22
N ASP A 256 3.70 -8.06 -23.28
CA ASP A 256 2.97 -7.41 -24.37
C ASP A 256 2.79 -5.89 -24.16
N ASN A 257 3.25 -5.35 -23.04
CA ASN A 257 3.01 -3.95 -22.62
C ASN A 257 1.51 -3.56 -22.59
N LYS A 258 0.64 -4.48 -22.16
CA LYS A 258 -0.83 -4.34 -22.06
C LYS A 258 -1.28 -4.04 -20.63
N LEU A 259 -0.78 -2.94 -20.07
CA LEU A 259 -1.10 -2.48 -18.71
C LEU A 259 -2.24 -1.45 -18.67
N THR A 260 -2.88 -1.17 -19.80
CA THR A 260 -4.04 -0.27 -19.93
C THR A 260 -5.14 -0.94 -20.75
N VAL A 261 -6.39 -0.45 -20.65
CA VAL A 261 -7.55 -1.05 -21.34
C VAL A 261 -7.53 -0.80 -22.86
N GLN A 262 -6.78 0.21 -23.31
CA GLN A 262 -6.55 0.52 -24.72
C GLN A 262 -5.07 0.80 -24.94
N ASP A 263 -4.52 0.44 -26.11
CA ASP A 263 -3.21 0.89 -26.61
C ASP A 263 -3.26 2.40 -26.88
N VAL A 264 -3.44 3.21 -25.84
CA VAL A 264 -3.41 4.67 -25.95
C VAL A 264 -1.97 5.01 -26.30
N LYS A 265 -1.76 5.46 -27.55
CA LYS A 265 -0.49 6.09 -27.94
C LYS A 265 -0.19 7.18 -26.91
N ARG A 266 1.00 7.11 -26.30
CA ARG A 266 1.43 7.88 -25.13
C ARG A 266 1.10 9.39 -25.16
N ASP A 267 0.92 9.98 -26.34
CA ASP A 267 0.74 11.41 -26.51
C ASP A 267 -0.69 11.92 -26.20
N GLU A 268 -1.70 11.04 -26.08
CA GLU A 268 -3.10 11.45 -25.82
C GLU A 268 -3.63 11.07 -24.42
N ALA A 269 -2.87 10.28 -23.63
CA ALA A 269 -3.36 9.68 -22.39
C ALA A 269 -3.64 10.69 -21.27
N SER A 270 -2.84 11.76 -21.16
CA SER A 270 -2.96 12.72 -20.06
C SER A 270 -4.24 13.56 -20.14
N SER A 271 -4.70 13.96 -21.34
CA SER A 271 -5.90 14.80 -21.47
C SER A 271 -7.21 14.00 -21.35
N ILE A 272 -7.20 12.74 -21.76
CA ILE A 272 -8.39 11.87 -21.72
C ILE A 272 -8.69 11.41 -20.29
N TYR A 273 -7.67 11.11 -19.49
CA TYR A 273 -7.88 10.72 -18.09
C TYR A 273 -8.35 11.90 -17.23
N LEU A 274 -7.76 13.08 -17.39
CA LEU A 274 -8.17 14.29 -16.66
C LEU A 274 -9.62 14.70 -16.99
N SER A 275 -10.01 14.72 -18.26
CA SER A 275 -11.38 15.08 -18.66
C SER A 275 -12.46 14.12 -18.13
N ARG A 276 -12.14 12.83 -17.98
CA ARG A 276 -13.08 11.84 -17.43
C ARG A 276 -13.21 11.92 -15.91
N ILE A 277 -12.13 12.28 -15.21
CA ILE A 277 -12.16 12.53 -13.76
C ILE A 277 -12.93 13.83 -13.47
N GLU A 278 -12.67 14.90 -14.22
CA GLU A 278 -13.41 16.17 -14.11
C GLU A 278 -14.91 16.01 -14.38
N SER A 279 -15.31 15.13 -15.30
CA SER A 279 -16.71 14.83 -15.57
C SER A 279 -17.40 13.95 -14.52
N ALA A 280 -16.63 13.24 -13.68
CA ALA A 280 -17.18 12.42 -12.59
C ALA A 280 -17.28 13.20 -11.26
N ILE A 281 -16.52 14.28 -11.14
CA ILE A 281 -16.45 15.15 -9.94
C ILE A 281 -17.43 16.34 -10.03
N ASN A 282 -17.85 16.74 -11.24
CA ASN A 282 -18.92 17.74 -11.47
C ASN A 282 -20.30 17.09 -11.63
#